data_AF-A0A8S2WA42-F1
#
_entry.id   AF-A0A8S2WA42-F1
#
_cell.length_a   1.000
_cell.length_b   1.000
_cell.length_c   1.000
_cell.angle_alpha   90.00
_cell.angle_beta   90.00
_cell.angle_gamma   90.00
#
_symmetry.space_group_name_H-M   'P 1'
#
loop_
_entity.id
_entity.type
_entity.pdbx_description
1 polymer ?
#
loop_
_entity_poly.entity_id
_entity_poly.type
_entity_poly.pdbx_seq_one_letter_code
_entity_poly.pdbx_strand_id
1 'polypeptide(L)'
;MIVRIVAYSLVLYTEGEQRRLLFPKDRTRDKTICFSIFIRDSTNCVLATVCQQFRTRDCRDTHVYLSCASQPIIESSHNLKFGCLTLNYDNLAEQYKSADISPWNNNWGNIHDFTSVPDGKNYSLLDKAESVFQHLPVPADPSCSHLNIKDDNDTSVTPYTYGQLYHDRHEERCLVIFFHDLNADACARALIQMTTQSEVVLVQTKSYKMDEMSVEGMFGTNRSYATLVAKGPVIGLEFAGNDSISICQQNLHTLLTTKYQNLPHFISQSPTGARTQVDKFYNFANFLFFFLCKKIFFHHDNMTATNMTPIDKLVSSGNYQDLKENDGLDSEDKIVQEFTHLLDKSKQLFNGL
;
A
#
# COMPACT_ATOMS: atom_id res chain seq x y z
N MET A 1 1.05 -12.17 -29.04
CA MET A 1 0.77 -11.02 -28.14
C MET A 1 -0.70 -10.67 -28.21
N ILE A 2 -1.50 -11.25 -27.32
CA ILE A 2 -2.91 -10.91 -27.18
C ILE A 2 -3.00 -9.81 -26.13
N VAL A 3 -3.17 -8.58 -26.56
CA VAL A 3 -3.58 -7.49 -25.67
C VAL A 3 -5.07 -7.65 -25.44
N ARG A 4 -5.47 -8.31 -24.34
CA ARG A 4 -6.85 -8.17 -23.86
C ARG A 4 -6.86 -7.07 -22.82
N ILE A 5 -7.27 -5.88 -23.23
CA ILE A 5 -7.87 -4.91 -22.33
C ILE A 5 -9.16 -5.55 -21.82
N VAL A 6 -9.09 -6.26 -20.70
CA VAL A 6 -10.31 -6.79 -20.07
C VAL A 6 -10.95 -5.66 -19.30
N ALA A 7 -12.01 -5.11 -19.87
CA ALA A 7 -12.95 -4.22 -19.20
C ALA A 7 -12.27 -3.15 -18.34
N TYR A 8 -11.56 -2.25 -19.03
CA TYR A 8 -11.09 -0.97 -18.52
C TYR A 8 -9.95 -0.99 -17.47
N SER A 9 -9.59 -2.14 -16.91
CA SER A 9 -8.30 -2.31 -16.21
C SER A 9 -7.24 -2.65 -17.26
N LEU A 10 -6.17 -1.86 -17.39
CA LEU A 10 -5.07 -2.28 -18.24
C LEU A 10 -4.40 -3.50 -17.60
N VAL A 11 -4.72 -4.69 -18.12
CA VAL A 11 -4.03 -5.96 -17.89
C VAL A 11 -3.34 -6.29 -19.19
N LEU A 12 -2.11 -5.82 -19.33
CA LEU A 12 -1.26 -6.22 -20.44
C LEU A 12 -0.66 -7.59 -20.11
N TYR A 13 -0.69 -8.54 -21.06
CA TYR A 13 0.00 -9.81 -20.90
C TYR A 13 0.52 -10.40 -22.22
N THR A 14 1.55 -11.24 -22.13
CA THR A 14 2.10 -12.04 -23.23
C THR A 14 1.80 -13.53 -23.04
N GLU A 15 1.85 -14.30 -24.15
CA GLU A 15 1.46 -15.71 -24.22
C GLU A 15 2.51 -16.66 -23.62
N GLY A 16 2.11 -17.36 -22.55
CA GLY A 16 2.42 -18.77 -22.36
C GLY A 16 1.13 -19.61 -22.33
N GLU A 17 1.17 -20.89 -21.93
CA GLU A 17 -0.04 -21.71 -21.72
C GLU A 17 -0.91 -21.11 -20.59
N GLN A 18 -1.79 -20.18 -20.96
CA GLN A 18 -2.70 -19.51 -20.05
C GLN A 18 -4.00 -20.31 -19.94
N ARG A 19 -4.30 -20.85 -18.75
CA ARG A 19 -5.56 -21.57 -18.55
C ARG A 19 -6.67 -20.70 -17.91
N ARG A 20 -6.39 -19.82 -16.94
CA ARG A 20 -7.42 -18.92 -16.31
C ARG A 20 -6.87 -17.63 -15.68
N LEU A 21 -7.09 -16.48 -16.33
CA LEU A 21 -7.19 -15.16 -15.66
C LEU A 21 -8.64 -14.95 -15.22
N LEU A 22 -8.87 -14.87 -13.91
CA LEU A 22 -10.21 -14.67 -13.36
C LEU A 22 -10.34 -13.25 -12.84
N PHE A 23 -11.13 -12.47 -13.57
CA PHE A 23 -11.75 -11.25 -13.06
C PHE A 23 -13.10 -11.68 -12.50
N PRO A 24 -13.28 -11.73 -11.17
CA PRO A 24 -14.60 -11.98 -10.61
C PRO A 24 -15.56 -10.95 -11.23
N LYS A 25 -16.62 -11.41 -11.91
CA LYS A 25 -17.65 -10.52 -12.43
C LYS A 25 -18.32 -9.85 -11.23
N ASP A 26 -17.90 -8.64 -10.87
CA ASP A 26 -18.74 -7.79 -10.07
C ASP A 26 -19.83 -7.24 -10.99
N ARG A 27 -20.99 -7.92 -11.03
CA ARG A 27 -22.14 -7.54 -11.86
C ARG A 27 -22.83 -6.26 -11.38
N THR A 28 -22.34 -5.62 -10.32
CA THR A 28 -23.08 -4.59 -9.60
C THR A 28 -22.47 -3.19 -9.66
N ARG A 29 -21.28 -3.02 -10.24
CA ARG A 29 -20.60 -1.72 -10.31
C ARG A 29 -19.93 -1.55 -11.67
N ASP A 30 -20.21 -0.43 -12.35
CA ASP A 30 -19.47 0.08 -13.52
C ASP A 30 -18.04 0.51 -13.13
N LYS A 31 -17.31 -0.34 -12.41
CA LYS A 31 -15.96 -0.06 -11.92
C LYS A 31 -14.94 -0.60 -12.90
N THR A 32 -14.03 0.29 -13.24
CA THR A 32 -13.03 0.09 -14.27
C THR A 32 -11.81 -0.72 -13.77
N ILE A 33 -11.42 -0.58 -12.49
CA ILE A 33 -10.34 -1.38 -11.89
C ILE A 33 -10.89 -2.62 -11.21
N CYS A 34 -10.30 -3.78 -11.50
CA CYS A 34 -10.65 -5.04 -10.85
C CYS A 34 -10.24 -5.03 -9.37
N PHE A 35 -11.21 -5.27 -8.49
CA PHE A 35 -10.97 -5.32 -7.05
C PHE A 35 -10.03 -6.47 -6.66
N SER A 36 -10.27 -7.69 -7.17
CA SER A 36 -9.41 -8.84 -6.94
C SER A 36 -8.96 -9.45 -8.26
N ILE A 37 -7.68 -9.79 -8.36
CA ILE A 37 -7.09 -10.48 -9.50
C ILE A 37 -6.56 -11.82 -9.05
N PHE A 38 -7.00 -12.88 -9.74
CA PHE A 38 -6.57 -14.25 -9.50
C PHE A 38 -5.96 -14.82 -10.77
N ILE A 39 -4.69 -15.23 -10.69
CA ILE A 39 -3.98 -15.91 -11.77
C ILE A 39 -3.83 -17.38 -11.37
N ARG A 40 -4.24 -18.30 -12.24
CA ARG A 40 -4.15 -19.73 -11.99
C ARG A 40 -3.61 -20.49 -13.19
N ASP A 41 -2.82 -21.53 -12.92
CA ASP A 41 -2.37 -22.49 -13.92
C ASP A 41 -1.72 -21.80 -15.13
N SER A 42 -0.78 -20.89 -14.86
CA SER A 42 -0.23 -19.96 -15.87
C SER A 42 1.30 -19.98 -15.84
N THR A 43 1.93 -20.12 -17.00
CA THR A 43 3.40 -20.17 -17.12
C THR A 43 3.88 -19.16 -18.15
N ASN A 44 5.08 -18.57 -17.98
CA ASN A 44 5.69 -17.63 -18.94
C ASN A 44 4.82 -16.39 -19.21
N CYS A 45 4.37 -15.75 -18.14
CA CYS A 45 3.41 -14.66 -18.21
C CYS A 45 4.08 -13.33 -17.86
N VAL A 46 3.59 -12.25 -18.43
CA VAL A 46 3.88 -10.90 -17.97
C VAL A 46 2.55 -10.25 -17.63
N LEU A 47 2.47 -9.52 -16.54
CA LEU A 47 1.26 -8.82 -16.12
C LEU A 47 1.63 -7.43 -15.63
N ALA A 48 0.93 -6.41 -16.08
CA ALA A 48 0.90 -5.10 -15.44
C ALA A 48 -0.53 -4.85 -14.95
N THR A 49 -0.73 -4.55 -13.66
CA THR A 49 -2.08 -4.36 -13.13
C THR A 49 -2.17 -3.55 -11.83
N VAL A 50 -3.35 -2.93 -11.66
CA VAL A 50 -3.81 -2.35 -10.40
C VAL A 50 -4.91 -3.24 -9.83
N CYS A 51 -4.89 -3.51 -8.52
CA CYS A 51 -5.99 -4.16 -7.84
C CYS A 51 -6.01 -3.86 -6.34
N GLN A 52 -7.09 -4.24 -5.66
CA GLN A 52 -7.12 -4.25 -4.21
C GLN A 52 -6.49 -5.52 -3.63
N GLN A 53 -6.74 -6.67 -4.25
CA GLN A 53 -6.19 -7.96 -3.85
C GLN A 53 -5.55 -8.68 -5.04
N PHE A 54 -4.36 -9.22 -4.84
CA PHE A 54 -3.64 -10.00 -5.84
C PHE A 54 -3.37 -11.40 -5.31
N ARG A 55 -3.75 -12.42 -6.07
CA ARG A 55 -3.48 -13.83 -5.73
C ARG A 55 -3.01 -14.61 -6.95
N THR A 56 -1.98 -15.45 -6.75
CA THR A 56 -1.58 -16.46 -7.74
C THR A 56 -1.63 -17.84 -7.15
N ARG A 57 -2.00 -18.83 -7.98
CA ARG A 57 -1.82 -20.24 -7.66
C ARG A 57 -1.32 -21.00 -8.87
N ASP A 58 -0.42 -21.97 -8.66
CA ASP A 58 0.04 -22.86 -9.74
C ASP A 58 0.65 -22.07 -10.92
N CYS A 59 1.38 -20.99 -10.64
CA CYS A 59 1.99 -20.11 -11.65
C CYS A 59 3.51 -20.28 -11.74
N ARG A 60 4.09 -20.12 -12.93
CA ARG A 60 5.54 -20.26 -13.16
C ARG A 60 6.09 -19.19 -14.08
N ASP A 61 7.35 -18.79 -13.86
CA ASP A 61 8.11 -17.91 -14.77
C ASP A 61 7.33 -16.64 -15.16
N THR A 62 6.82 -15.91 -14.15
CA THR A 62 5.86 -14.83 -14.36
C THR A 62 6.37 -13.49 -13.82
N HIS A 63 6.33 -12.45 -14.65
CA HIS A 63 6.63 -11.07 -14.26
C HIS A 63 5.32 -10.34 -13.94
N VAL A 64 5.27 -9.64 -12.82
CA VAL A 64 4.09 -8.91 -12.32
C VAL A 64 4.49 -7.51 -11.91
N TYR A 65 4.12 -6.52 -12.72
CA TYR A 65 4.15 -5.11 -12.37
C TYR A 65 2.86 -4.73 -11.65
N LEU A 66 2.96 -4.43 -10.36
CA LEU A 66 1.79 -4.43 -9.47
C LEU A 66 1.62 -3.08 -8.77
N SER A 67 0.37 -2.62 -8.72
CA SER A 67 -0.12 -1.69 -7.70
C SER A 67 -1.22 -2.39 -6.90
N CYS A 68 -0.91 -2.82 -5.67
CA CYS A 68 -1.84 -3.61 -4.85
C CYS A 68 -2.11 -2.97 -3.48
N ALA A 69 -3.38 -2.69 -3.18
CA ALA A 69 -3.75 -2.04 -1.93
C ALA A 69 -3.59 -2.94 -0.69
N SER A 70 -3.66 -4.27 -0.84
CA SER A 70 -3.37 -5.26 0.21
C SER A 70 -2.05 -5.99 -0.05
N GLN A 71 -1.65 -6.84 0.91
CA GLN A 71 -0.54 -7.79 0.74
C GLN A 71 -0.83 -8.75 -0.42
N PRO A 72 0.02 -8.84 -1.47
CA PRO A 72 -0.11 -9.83 -2.53
C PRO A 72 0.19 -11.24 -2.02
N ILE A 73 -0.51 -12.24 -2.54
CA ILE A 73 -0.42 -13.64 -2.10
C ILE A 73 0.00 -14.54 -3.26
N ILE A 74 0.92 -15.47 -2.99
CA ILE A 74 1.30 -16.54 -3.91
C ILE A 74 1.17 -17.90 -3.24
N GLU A 75 0.86 -18.92 -4.02
CA GLU A 75 0.72 -20.31 -3.56
C GLU A 75 1.09 -21.28 -4.70
N SER A 76 1.79 -22.36 -4.40
CA SER A 76 2.20 -23.42 -5.35
C SER A 76 2.83 -22.86 -6.64
N SER A 77 3.50 -21.72 -6.55
CA SER A 77 4.02 -20.96 -7.69
C SER A 77 5.53 -20.82 -7.58
N HIS A 78 6.24 -20.66 -8.70
CA HIS A 78 7.71 -20.66 -8.72
C HIS A 78 8.27 -19.65 -9.74
N ASN A 79 9.43 -19.07 -9.44
CA ASN A 79 10.09 -18.06 -10.28
C ASN A 79 9.16 -16.89 -10.66
N LEU A 80 8.47 -16.34 -9.66
CA LEU A 80 7.69 -15.11 -9.82
C LEU A 80 8.59 -13.88 -9.63
N LYS A 81 8.33 -12.83 -10.39
CA LYS A 81 9.09 -11.59 -10.36
C LYS A 81 8.13 -10.42 -10.20
N PHE A 82 8.24 -9.68 -9.12
CA PHE A 82 7.34 -8.56 -8.83
C PHE A 82 8.06 -7.23 -9.02
N GLY A 83 7.46 -6.29 -9.72
CA GLY A 83 7.95 -4.91 -9.86
C GLY A 83 6.88 -3.90 -9.42
N CYS A 84 7.30 -2.70 -9.02
CA CYS A 84 6.37 -1.60 -8.80
C CYS A 84 5.72 -1.23 -10.14
N LEU A 85 4.39 -1.14 -10.19
CA LEU A 85 3.74 -0.63 -11.39
C LEU A 85 4.01 0.88 -11.54
N THR A 86 4.79 1.23 -12.57
CA THR A 86 5.01 2.60 -13.00
C THR A 86 4.47 2.76 -14.40
N LEU A 87 3.26 3.30 -14.47
CA LEU A 87 2.53 3.40 -15.73
C LEU A 87 1.56 4.58 -15.65
N ASN A 88 1.39 5.26 -16.77
CA ASN A 88 0.36 6.25 -16.98
C ASN A 88 -0.29 6.06 -18.34
N TYR A 89 -1.58 6.36 -18.42
CA TYR A 89 -2.34 6.50 -19.66
C TYR A 89 -3.55 7.38 -19.40
N ASP A 90 -4.13 7.92 -20.46
CA ASP A 90 -5.29 8.79 -20.37
C ASP A 90 -6.44 8.08 -19.65
N ASN A 91 -6.99 8.74 -18.63
CA ASN A 91 -8.03 8.25 -17.71
C ASN A 91 -7.57 7.34 -16.56
N LEU A 92 -6.32 6.84 -16.49
CA LEU A 92 -5.92 5.91 -15.40
C LEU A 92 -6.19 6.50 -13.99
N ALA A 93 -5.88 7.79 -13.77
CA ALA A 93 -6.17 8.45 -12.49
C ALA A 93 -7.68 8.48 -12.14
N GLU A 94 -8.55 8.70 -13.13
CA GLU A 94 -10.00 8.67 -12.94
C GLU A 94 -10.49 7.25 -12.63
N GLN A 95 -9.82 6.24 -13.20
CA GLN A 95 -10.11 4.85 -12.95
C GLN A 95 -9.78 4.44 -11.52
N TYR A 96 -8.63 4.87 -10.95
CA TYR A 96 -8.32 4.73 -9.51
C TYR A 96 -9.43 5.33 -8.65
N LYS A 97 -9.86 6.56 -8.98
CA LYS A 97 -10.94 7.25 -8.27
C LYS A 97 -12.27 6.50 -8.34
N SER A 98 -12.67 6.04 -9.53
CA SER A 98 -13.91 5.27 -9.71
C SER A 98 -13.89 3.95 -8.94
N ALA A 99 -12.71 3.34 -8.80
CA ALA A 99 -12.51 2.10 -8.08
C ALA A 99 -12.49 2.27 -6.56
N ASP A 100 -12.33 3.51 -6.07
CA ASP A 100 -12.06 3.81 -4.65
C ASP A 100 -10.74 3.17 -4.17
N ILE A 101 -9.73 3.20 -5.04
CA ILE A 101 -8.37 2.74 -4.74
C ILE A 101 -7.45 3.96 -4.71
N SER A 102 -6.72 4.14 -3.62
CA SER A 102 -5.73 5.21 -3.52
C SER A 102 -4.43 4.81 -4.22
N PRO A 103 -3.87 5.62 -5.14
CA PRO A 103 -2.57 5.35 -5.75
C PRO A 103 -1.42 5.39 -4.75
N TRP A 104 -1.66 5.97 -3.57
CA TRP A 104 -0.74 6.04 -2.43
C TRP A 104 -0.70 4.76 -1.60
N ASN A 105 -1.59 3.78 -1.86
CA ASN A 105 -1.62 2.50 -1.17
C ASN A 105 -1.11 1.39 -2.10
N ASN A 106 0.19 1.13 -2.05
CA ASN A 106 0.82 0.11 -2.88
C ASN A 106 1.78 -0.80 -2.08
N ASN A 107 1.45 -2.08 -1.99
CA ASN A 107 2.21 -3.10 -1.27
C ASN A 107 2.84 -4.13 -2.23
N TRP A 108 3.10 -3.73 -3.48
CA TRP A 108 3.57 -4.60 -4.56
C TRP A 108 4.72 -5.54 -4.19
N GLY A 109 5.64 -5.10 -3.33
CA GLY A 109 6.83 -5.87 -2.93
C GLY A 109 6.69 -6.66 -1.63
N ASN A 110 5.57 -6.55 -0.91
CA ASN A 110 5.34 -7.26 0.35
C ASN A 110 4.59 -8.58 0.11
N ILE A 111 5.26 -9.57 -0.48
CA ILE A 111 4.60 -10.81 -0.92
C ILE A 111 4.48 -11.82 0.23
N HIS A 112 3.28 -12.37 0.41
CA HIS A 112 3.05 -13.54 1.26
C HIS A 112 3.04 -14.83 0.42
N ASP A 113 3.88 -15.80 0.78
CA ASP A 113 4.00 -17.09 0.09
C ASP A 113 3.53 -18.23 1.00
N PHE A 114 2.36 -18.80 0.70
CA PHE A 114 1.79 -19.93 1.44
C PHE A 114 2.60 -21.21 1.29
N THR A 115 3.41 -21.31 0.24
CA THR A 115 4.19 -22.50 -0.12
C THR A 115 5.69 -22.21 -0.11
N SER A 116 6.12 -21.35 0.82
CA SER A 116 7.54 -21.01 0.98
C SER A 116 8.39 -22.28 1.15
N VAL A 117 9.55 -22.28 0.48
CA VAL A 117 10.49 -23.40 0.51
C VAL A 117 11.61 -23.11 1.53
N PRO A 118 12.15 -24.13 2.23
CA PRO A 118 13.17 -23.92 3.27
C PRO A 118 14.44 -23.19 2.79
N ASP A 119 14.87 -23.46 1.56
CA ASP A 119 16.17 -23.01 1.03
C ASP A 119 16.05 -22.00 -0.13
N GLY A 120 14.99 -21.20 -0.17
CA GLY A 120 14.84 -20.20 -1.23
C GLY A 120 13.56 -19.38 -1.14
N LYS A 121 13.35 -18.56 -2.17
CA LYS A 121 12.09 -17.85 -2.37
C LYS A 121 11.49 -18.26 -3.72
N ASN A 122 10.18 -18.46 -3.74
CA ASN A 122 9.44 -18.69 -4.98
C ASN A 122 9.25 -17.41 -5.80
N TYR A 123 9.63 -16.26 -5.25
CA TYR A 123 9.57 -14.97 -5.90
C TYR A 123 10.83 -14.14 -5.67
N SER A 124 11.02 -13.14 -6.52
CA SER A 124 12.01 -12.08 -6.40
C SER A 124 11.38 -10.73 -6.73
N LEU A 125 12.06 -9.64 -6.37
CA LEU A 125 11.64 -8.28 -6.66
C LEU A 125 12.51 -7.70 -7.78
N LEU A 126 11.89 -7.01 -8.73
CA LEU A 126 12.52 -6.35 -9.85
C LEU A 126 12.98 -4.96 -9.44
N ASP A 127 14.20 -4.60 -9.84
CA ASP A 127 14.76 -3.29 -9.53
C ASP A 127 14.09 -2.14 -10.33
N LYS A 128 14.49 -0.90 -10.04
CA LYS A 128 13.96 0.29 -10.72
C LYS A 128 14.31 0.34 -12.21
N ALA A 129 15.40 -0.30 -12.63
CA ALA A 129 15.86 -0.28 -14.02
C ALA A 129 15.00 -1.16 -14.92
N GLU A 130 14.36 -2.19 -14.37
CA GLU A 130 13.48 -3.11 -15.09
C GLU A 130 12.08 -2.53 -15.33
N SER A 131 11.96 -1.66 -16.33
CA SER A 131 10.70 -1.01 -16.74
C SER A 131 9.60 -1.96 -17.24
N VAL A 132 8.34 -1.51 -17.19
CA VAL A 132 7.18 -2.27 -17.71
C VAL A 132 7.38 -2.62 -19.18
N PHE A 133 7.81 -1.66 -20.01
CA PHE A 133 7.92 -1.88 -21.46
C PHE A 133 9.06 -2.81 -21.87
N GLN A 134 10.02 -3.10 -20.99
CA GLN A 134 11.03 -4.13 -21.24
C GLN A 134 10.41 -5.52 -21.43
N HIS A 135 9.40 -5.85 -20.63
CA HIS A 135 8.71 -7.15 -20.70
C HIS A 135 7.35 -7.05 -21.40
N LEU A 136 6.81 -5.84 -21.55
CA LEU A 136 5.44 -5.61 -21.95
C LEU A 136 5.30 -4.35 -22.81
N PRO A 137 5.73 -4.40 -24.08
CA PRO A 137 5.75 -3.22 -24.93
C PRO A 137 4.34 -2.69 -25.19
N VAL A 138 4.26 -1.41 -25.55
CA VAL A 138 3.00 -0.75 -25.91
C VAL A 138 2.26 -1.58 -26.99
N PRO A 139 0.95 -1.81 -26.83
CA PRO A 139 0.14 -2.47 -27.85
C PRO A 139 0.33 -1.86 -29.23
N ALA A 140 0.69 -2.68 -30.22
CA ALA A 140 0.80 -2.25 -31.62
C ALA A 140 -0.56 -1.99 -32.29
N ASP A 141 -1.67 -2.28 -31.60
CA ASP A 141 -3.02 -2.07 -32.10
C ASP A 141 -3.30 -0.55 -32.23
N PRO A 142 -3.60 -0.02 -33.43
CA PRO A 142 -3.90 1.40 -33.63
C PRO A 142 -5.04 1.91 -32.76
N SER A 143 -5.98 1.04 -32.36
CA SER A 143 -7.06 1.41 -31.45
C SER A 143 -6.56 1.81 -30.07
N CYS A 144 -5.35 1.44 -29.66
CA CYS A 144 -4.75 1.83 -28.37
C CYS A 144 -3.94 3.13 -28.43
N SER A 145 -3.72 3.71 -29.61
CA SER A 145 -2.88 4.90 -29.79
C SER A 145 -3.36 6.12 -29.00
N HIS A 146 -4.68 6.28 -28.88
CA HIS A 146 -5.30 7.38 -28.14
C HIS A 146 -5.11 7.30 -26.61
N LEU A 147 -4.63 6.17 -26.07
CA LEU A 147 -4.44 5.99 -24.63
C LEU A 147 -3.17 6.70 -24.12
N ASN A 148 -2.23 7.07 -24.99
CA ASN A 148 -1.00 7.77 -24.60
C ASN A 148 -0.22 7.05 -23.46
N ILE A 149 -0.07 5.72 -23.59
CA ILE A 149 0.55 4.88 -22.55
C ILE A 149 2.04 5.21 -22.40
N LYS A 150 2.48 5.41 -21.15
CA LYS A 150 3.88 5.66 -20.77
C LYS A 150 4.24 4.81 -19.55
N ASP A 151 5.50 4.42 -19.42
CA ASP A 151 6.04 3.67 -18.28
C ASP A 151 7.09 4.46 -17.49
N ASP A 152 7.06 5.79 -17.56
CA ASP A 152 7.97 6.66 -16.83
C ASP A 152 7.51 6.90 -15.38
N ASN A 153 8.50 6.99 -14.49
CA ASN A 153 8.28 7.19 -13.04
C ASN A 153 7.65 8.54 -12.71
N ASP A 154 7.93 9.57 -13.52
CA ASP A 154 7.59 10.96 -13.21
C ASP A 154 6.11 11.26 -13.45
N THR A 155 5.51 10.62 -14.46
CA THR A 155 4.10 10.79 -14.82
C THR A 155 3.20 9.65 -14.36
N SER A 156 3.77 8.55 -13.82
CA SER A 156 3.01 7.43 -13.29
C SER A 156 1.97 7.85 -12.24
N VAL A 157 0.77 7.28 -12.34
CA VAL A 157 -0.31 7.53 -11.37
C VAL A 157 0.08 7.01 -9.98
N THR A 158 0.67 5.82 -9.92
CA THR A 158 1.28 5.27 -8.70
C THR A 158 2.76 5.66 -8.63
N PRO A 159 3.22 6.34 -7.57
CA PRO A 159 4.64 6.63 -7.41
C PRO A 159 5.48 5.35 -7.34
N TYR A 160 6.68 5.38 -7.95
CA TYR A 160 7.65 4.30 -7.75
C TYR A 160 8.08 4.26 -6.28
N THR A 161 7.96 3.09 -5.65
CA THR A 161 8.44 2.86 -4.29
C THR A 161 9.43 1.70 -4.27
N TYR A 162 10.47 1.78 -3.44
CA TYR A 162 11.41 0.66 -3.27
C TYR A 162 10.79 -0.49 -2.47
N GLY A 163 9.85 -0.21 -1.57
CA GLY A 163 9.25 -1.22 -0.70
C GLY A 163 10.31 -2.07 0.00
N GLN A 164 10.19 -3.38 -0.14
CA GLN A 164 11.13 -4.35 0.46
C GLN A 164 12.48 -4.46 -0.27
N LEU A 165 12.67 -3.83 -1.43
CA LEU A 165 14.02 -3.71 -2.04
C LEU A 165 14.92 -2.76 -1.27
N TYR A 166 14.34 -1.86 -0.49
CA TYR A 166 15.14 -1.03 0.40
C TYR A 166 15.65 -1.88 1.56
N HIS A 167 16.87 -2.36 1.42
CA HIS A 167 17.65 -2.87 2.54
C HIS A 167 18.25 -1.67 3.27
N ASP A 168 18.27 -1.69 4.61
CA ASP A 168 18.83 -0.64 5.48
C ASP A 168 20.32 -0.40 5.19
N ARG A 169 20.61 0.28 4.07
CA ARG A 169 21.95 0.73 3.68
C ARG A 169 22.30 2.05 4.37
N HIS A 170 21.27 2.78 4.80
CA HIS A 170 21.36 4.05 5.52
C HIS A 170 20.34 4.05 6.67
N GLU A 171 20.75 4.54 7.84
CA GLU A 171 19.91 4.56 9.04
C GLU A 171 18.86 5.67 9.03
N GLU A 172 19.07 6.75 8.26
CA GLU A 172 18.18 7.91 8.30
C GLU A 172 16.93 7.71 7.42
N ARG A 173 15.78 7.94 8.05
CA ARG A 173 14.46 7.95 7.44
C ARG A 173 13.83 9.32 7.64
N CYS A 174 13.00 9.76 6.71
CA CYS A 174 12.19 10.96 6.84
C CYS A 174 10.72 10.63 6.55
N LEU A 175 9.85 10.89 7.52
CA LEU A 175 8.41 10.83 7.32
C LEU A 175 7.90 12.22 6.94
N VAL A 176 7.17 12.29 5.83
CA VAL A 176 6.41 13.48 5.43
C VAL A 176 4.94 13.10 5.35
N ILE A 177 4.07 13.86 6.00
CA ILE A 177 2.61 13.65 5.95
C ILE A 177 1.96 14.92 5.43
N PHE A 178 1.16 14.79 4.37
CA PHE A 178 0.26 15.83 3.92
C PHE A 178 -1.14 15.56 4.46
N PHE A 179 -1.75 16.56 5.07
CA PHE A 179 -3.14 16.49 5.51
C PHE A 179 -4.09 16.78 4.35
N HIS A 180 -5.38 16.47 4.54
CA HIS A 180 -6.40 16.69 3.52
C HIS A 180 -6.44 18.15 3.05
N ASP A 181 -6.11 18.37 1.78
CA ASP A 181 -6.11 19.66 1.09
C ASP A 181 -6.19 19.43 -0.44
N LEU A 182 -6.69 20.42 -1.19
CA LEU A 182 -6.80 20.36 -2.65
C LEU A 182 -5.43 20.21 -3.35
N ASN A 183 -4.36 20.68 -2.71
CA ASN A 183 -3.00 20.66 -3.26
C ASN A 183 -2.12 19.52 -2.70
N ALA A 184 -2.61 18.73 -1.75
CA ALA A 184 -1.81 17.71 -1.06
C ALA A 184 -1.19 16.69 -2.04
N ASP A 185 -1.99 16.16 -2.96
CA ASP A 185 -1.53 15.18 -3.97
C ASP A 185 -0.46 15.77 -4.88
N ALA A 186 -0.71 16.98 -5.42
CA ALA A 186 0.21 17.65 -6.33
C ALA A 186 1.54 18.02 -5.65
N CYS A 187 1.50 18.47 -4.39
CA CYS A 187 2.70 18.79 -3.61
C CYS A 187 3.47 17.52 -3.25
N ALA A 188 2.79 16.45 -2.84
CA ALA A 188 3.41 15.15 -2.57
C ALA A 188 4.17 14.61 -3.78
N ARG A 189 3.56 14.66 -4.98
CA ARG A 189 4.22 14.26 -6.24
C ARG A 189 5.42 15.13 -6.57
N ALA A 190 5.29 16.45 -6.44
CA ALA A 190 6.40 17.38 -6.68
C ALA A 190 7.57 17.13 -5.71
N LEU A 191 7.28 16.86 -4.42
CA LEU A 191 8.31 16.52 -3.43
C LEU A 191 9.03 15.23 -3.79
N ILE A 192 8.31 14.19 -4.20
CA ILE A 192 8.91 12.92 -4.66
C ILE A 192 9.85 13.18 -5.84
N GLN A 193 9.40 13.93 -6.85
CA GLN A 193 10.21 14.25 -8.03
C GLN A 193 11.49 15.01 -7.65
N MET A 194 11.41 16.02 -6.78
CA MET A 194 12.58 16.80 -6.36
C MET A 194 13.55 15.98 -5.49
N THR A 195 13.04 15.19 -4.54
CA THR A 195 13.87 14.46 -3.59
C THR A 195 14.57 13.26 -4.24
N THR A 196 13.90 12.56 -5.14
CA THR A 196 14.44 11.34 -5.79
C THR A 196 15.42 11.61 -6.94
N GLN A 197 15.76 12.88 -7.19
CA GLN A 197 16.90 13.29 -8.02
C GLN A 197 18.25 13.16 -7.28
N SER A 198 18.22 12.97 -5.96
CA SER A 198 19.40 12.72 -5.12
C SER A 198 19.58 11.22 -4.85
N GLU A 199 20.48 10.85 -3.92
CA GLU A 199 20.60 9.46 -3.44
C GLU A 199 19.45 9.04 -2.52
N VAL A 200 18.56 9.98 -2.14
CA VAL A 200 17.37 9.69 -1.32
C VAL A 200 16.30 8.99 -2.16
N VAL A 201 15.76 7.91 -1.60
CA VAL A 201 14.73 7.09 -2.27
C VAL A 201 13.40 7.18 -1.54
N LEU A 202 12.31 6.99 -2.30
CA LEU A 202 10.97 6.78 -1.74
C LEU A 202 10.79 5.30 -1.40
N VAL A 203 10.67 4.99 -0.12
CA VAL A 203 10.56 3.60 0.36
C VAL A 203 9.13 3.12 0.24
N GLN A 204 8.17 3.88 0.77
CA GLN A 204 6.76 3.51 0.71
C GLN A 204 5.88 4.74 0.88
N THR A 205 4.60 4.57 0.56
CA THR A 205 3.56 5.57 0.74
C THR A 205 2.35 4.93 1.40
N LYS A 206 1.51 5.75 2.05
CA LYS A 206 0.20 5.32 2.52
C LYS A 206 -0.80 6.46 2.49
N SER A 207 -2.07 6.14 2.27
CA SER A 207 -3.17 7.05 2.52
C SER A 207 -4.31 6.36 3.26
N TYR A 208 -4.73 6.96 4.36
CA TYR A 208 -5.83 6.48 5.20
C TYR A 208 -6.41 7.62 6.03
N LYS A 209 -7.62 7.43 6.55
CA LYS A 209 -8.21 8.34 7.54
C LYS A 209 -7.66 7.99 8.92
N MET A 210 -6.91 8.91 9.52
CA MET A 210 -6.34 8.77 10.86
C MET A 210 -7.41 9.04 11.92
N ASP A 211 -7.40 8.28 13.01
CA ASP A 211 -8.28 8.53 14.17
C ASP A 211 -7.59 9.42 15.22
N GLU A 212 -8.37 9.92 16.18
CA GLU A 212 -7.87 10.85 17.21
C GLU A 212 -6.80 10.22 18.12
N MET A 213 -6.92 8.93 18.45
CA MET A 213 -5.92 8.23 19.27
C MET A 213 -4.56 8.15 18.57
N SER A 214 -4.57 7.93 17.26
CA SER A 214 -3.37 7.90 16.43
C SER A 214 -2.66 9.24 16.37
N VAL A 215 -3.41 10.34 16.39
CA VAL A 215 -2.87 11.70 16.39
C VAL A 215 -2.02 11.93 17.64
N GLU A 216 -2.56 11.59 18.81
CA GLU A 216 -1.84 11.77 20.07
C GLU A 216 -0.59 10.89 20.13
N GLY A 217 -0.71 9.63 19.71
CA GLY A 217 0.42 8.71 19.67
C GLY A 217 1.54 9.12 18.72
N MET A 218 1.22 9.77 17.60
CA MET A 218 2.18 10.11 16.54
C MET A 218 2.72 11.54 16.62
N PHE A 219 1.87 12.51 16.97
CA PHE A 219 2.21 13.93 16.99
C PHE A 219 2.25 14.53 18.40
N GLY A 220 2.02 13.72 19.44
CA GLY A 220 1.88 14.18 20.81
C GLY A 220 0.57 14.94 21.05
N THR A 221 0.51 15.73 22.14
CA THR A 221 -0.70 16.45 22.58
C THR A 221 -1.04 17.68 21.73
N ASN A 222 -0.43 17.84 20.55
CA ASN A 222 -0.69 18.98 19.68
C ASN A 222 -2.08 18.86 19.02
N ARG A 223 -3.05 19.55 19.62
CA ARG A 223 -4.44 19.58 19.16
C ARG A 223 -4.63 20.16 17.75
N SER A 224 -3.65 20.87 17.19
CA SER A 224 -3.77 21.38 15.81
C SER A 224 -3.91 20.23 14.81
N TYR A 225 -3.20 19.11 15.02
CA TYR A 225 -3.26 17.97 14.11
C TYR A 225 -4.59 17.21 14.19
N ALA A 226 -5.24 17.16 15.36
CA ALA A 226 -6.56 16.53 15.50
C ALA A 226 -7.59 17.18 14.55
N THR A 227 -7.58 18.52 14.47
CA THR A 227 -8.47 19.25 13.56
C THR A 227 -8.12 19.04 12.08
N LEU A 228 -6.85 18.77 11.76
CA LEU A 228 -6.40 18.53 10.39
C LEU A 228 -6.78 17.13 9.90
N VAL A 229 -6.60 16.09 10.71
CA VAL A 229 -6.95 14.71 10.32
C VAL A 229 -8.46 14.49 10.21
N ALA A 230 -9.25 15.26 10.95
CA ALA A 230 -10.72 15.19 10.87
C ALA A 230 -11.26 15.56 9.49
N LYS A 231 -10.50 16.36 8.71
CA LYS A 231 -10.91 16.84 7.38
C LYS A 231 -10.93 15.76 6.31
N GLY A 232 -10.14 14.69 6.45
CA GLY A 232 -10.06 13.65 5.44
C GLY A 232 -8.82 12.76 5.56
N PRO A 233 -8.59 11.87 4.59
CA PRO A 233 -7.42 11.00 4.59
C PRO A 233 -6.14 11.81 4.48
N VAL A 234 -5.09 11.33 5.15
CA VAL A 234 -3.73 11.85 5.03
C VAL A 234 -2.98 11.11 3.92
N ILE A 235 -1.87 11.69 3.44
CA ILE A 235 -0.91 11.05 2.55
C ILE A 235 0.45 11.05 3.26
N GLY A 236 0.96 9.87 3.59
CA GLY A 236 2.29 9.70 4.18
C GLY A 236 3.29 9.19 3.14
N LEU A 237 4.49 9.76 3.18
CA LEU A 237 5.64 9.42 2.37
C LEU A 237 6.79 9.06 3.30
N GLU A 238 7.41 7.90 3.07
CA GLU A 238 8.66 7.54 3.74
C GLU A 238 9.81 7.65 2.76
N PHE A 239 10.73 8.58 3.05
CA PHE A 239 11.99 8.70 2.34
C PHE A 239 13.13 8.09 3.17
N ALA A 240 14.15 7.59 2.50
CA ALA A 240 15.34 7.04 3.15
C ALA A 240 16.60 7.35 2.35
N GLY A 241 17.71 7.58 3.06
CA GLY A 241 19.00 7.92 2.46
C GLY A 241 19.78 8.88 3.36
N ASN A 242 21.05 9.09 3.03
CA ASN A 242 21.88 10.09 3.72
C ASN A 242 21.21 11.47 3.62
N ASP A 243 21.17 12.19 4.74
CA ASP A 243 20.62 13.54 4.85
C ASP A 243 19.15 13.68 4.38
N SER A 244 18.42 12.56 4.27
CA SER A 244 17.04 12.50 3.79
C SER A 244 16.10 13.47 4.50
N ILE A 245 16.27 13.70 5.80
CA ILE A 245 15.48 14.66 6.56
C ILE A 245 15.73 16.08 6.05
N SER A 246 17.00 16.47 5.96
CA SER A 246 17.38 17.82 5.57
C SER A 246 16.99 18.11 4.11
N ILE A 247 17.19 17.15 3.21
CA ILE A 247 16.82 17.24 1.79
C ILE A 247 15.30 17.39 1.65
N CYS A 248 14.52 16.54 2.34
CA CYS A 248 13.07 16.65 2.33
C CYS A 248 12.57 18.00 2.88
N GLN A 249 13.18 18.51 3.95
CA GLN A 249 12.82 19.81 4.54
C GLN A 249 13.12 20.97 3.57
N GLN A 250 14.27 20.97 2.92
CA GLN A 250 14.65 22.02 1.97
C GLN A 250 13.76 22.01 0.72
N ASN A 251 13.51 20.83 0.15
CA ASN A 251 12.64 20.68 -1.02
C ASN A 251 11.20 21.07 -0.68
N LEU A 252 10.67 20.61 0.46
CA LEU A 252 9.33 20.97 0.89
C LEU A 252 9.21 22.47 1.19
N HIS A 253 10.20 23.08 1.86
CA HIS A 253 10.22 24.52 2.09
C HIS A 253 10.15 25.32 0.78
N THR A 254 10.89 24.89 -0.24
CA THR A 254 10.87 25.51 -1.58
C THR A 254 9.48 25.39 -2.20
N LEU A 255 8.84 24.22 -2.15
CA LEU A 255 7.49 24.00 -2.68
C LEU A 255 6.43 24.84 -1.97
N LEU A 256 6.51 24.93 -0.65
CA LEU A 256 5.55 25.67 0.18
C LEU A 256 5.67 27.19 -0.01
N THR A 257 6.88 27.72 -0.21
CA THR A 257 7.08 29.16 -0.42
C THR A 257 6.72 29.61 -1.84
N THR A 258 6.97 28.75 -2.84
CA THR A 258 6.80 29.10 -4.25
C THR A 258 5.41 28.80 -4.82
N LYS A 259 4.77 27.69 -4.42
CA LYS A 259 3.58 27.18 -5.11
C LYS A 259 2.44 26.73 -4.18
N TYR A 260 2.77 26.13 -3.05
CA TYR A 260 1.79 25.46 -2.17
C TYR A 260 1.74 26.12 -0.78
N GLN A 261 1.58 27.44 -0.76
CA GLN A 261 1.55 28.23 0.48
C GLN A 261 0.45 27.76 1.43
N ASN A 262 0.77 27.71 2.73
CA ASN A 262 -0.13 27.29 3.81
C ASN A 262 -0.65 25.85 3.74
N LEU A 263 -0.05 24.97 2.91
CA LEU A 263 -0.42 23.57 2.86
C LEU A 263 -0.11 22.89 4.21
N PRO A 264 -1.11 22.36 4.94
CA PRO A 264 -0.88 21.67 6.19
C PRO A 264 -0.09 20.38 5.95
N HIS A 265 1.02 20.24 6.68
CA HIS A 265 1.91 19.10 6.58
C HIS A 265 2.57 18.80 7.93
N PHE A 266 3.16 17.63 8.01
CA PHE A 266 4.11 17.24 9.03
C PHE A 266 5.36 16.72 8.34
N ILE A 267 6.52 16.97 8.92
CA ILE A 267 7.79 16.44 8.46
C ILE A 267 8.67 16.10 9.67
N SER A 268 9.35 14.96 9.61
CA SER A 268 10.32 14.56 10.63
C SER A 268 11.36 15.66 10.87
N GLN A 269 11.71 15.87 12.14
CA GLN A 269 12.63 16.93 12.57
C GLN A 269 14.03 16.43 12.90
N SER A 270 14.15 15.15 13.27
CA SER A 270 15.43 14.54 13.66
C SER A 270 15.43 13.03 13.39
N PRO A 271 16.61 12.42 13.20
CA PRO A 271 16.73 10.98 12.96
C PRO A 271 16.13 10.12 14.07
N THR A 272 16.39 10.48 15.34
CA THR A 272 15.91 9.74 16.52
C THR A 272 14.39 9.67 16.58
N GLY A 273 13.69 10.76 16.24
CA GLY A 273 12.23 10.79 16.23
C GLY A 273 11.62 10.16 14.97
N ALA A 274 12.30 10.28 13.83
CA ALA A 274 11.77 9.87 12.53
C ALA A 274 11.45 8.37 12.48
N ARG A 275 12.35 7.52 13.01
CA ARG A 275 12.14 6.06 12.99
C ARG A 275 10.86 5.66 13.73
N THR A 276 10.69 6.14 14.96
CA THR A 276 9.49 5.88 15.76
C THR A 276 8.22 6.43 15.09
N GLN A 277 8.31 7.58 14.42
CA GLN A 277 7.18 8.17 13.69
C GLN A 277 6.78 7.33 12.49
N VAL A 278 7.75 6.86 11.69
CA VAL A 278 7.53 5.93 10.58
C VAL A 278 6.87 4.66 11.09
N ASP A 279 7.44 4.02 12.11
CA ASP A 279 6.89 2.78 12.67
C ASP A 279 5.45 2.96 13.13
N LYS A 280 5.16 4.04 13.87
CA LYS A 280 3.80 4.35 14.34
C LYS A 280 2.83 4.57 13.17
N PHE A 281 3.22 5.35 12.16
CA PHE A 281 2.35 5.66 11.02
C PHE A 281 1.98 4.41 10.23
N TYR A 282 2.95 3.57 9.87
CA TYR A 282 2.72 2.39 9.04
C TYR A 282 2.16 1.20 9.82
N ASN A 283 2.53 1.01 11.09
CA ASN A 283 1.92 -0.04 11.94
C ASN A 283 0.44 0.24 12.19
N PHE A 284 0.09 1.50 12.49
CA PHE A 284 -1.32 1.86 12.67
C PHE A 284 -2.14 1.67 11.38
N ALA A 285 -1.59 2.06 10.23
CA ALA A 285 -2.26 1.87 8.94
C ALA A 285 -2.56 0.40 8.65
N ASN A 286 -1.66 -0.51 9.03
CA ASN A 286 -1.86 -1.95 8.87
C ASN A 286 -2.89 -2.50 9.87
N PHE A 287 -2.98 -1.91 11.06
CA PHE A 287 -3.95 -2.27 12.09
C PHE A 287 -5.39 -1.91 11.71
N LEU A 288 -5.62 -0.71 11.16
CA LEU A 288 -6.94 -0.27 10.70
C LEU A 288 -7.51 -1.23 9.64
N PHE A 289 -6.66 -1.73 8.75
CA PHE A 289 -7.02 -2.74 7.76
C PHE A 289 -7.48 -4.05 8.40
N PHE A 290 -6.74 -4.54 9.40
CA PHE A 290 -7.08 -5.77 10.13
C PHE A 290 -8.43 -5.67 10.84
N PHE A 291 -8.73 -4.53 11.49
CA PHE A 291 -10.00 -4.32 12.18
C PHE A 291 -11.19 -4.18 11.22
N LEU A 292 -11.01 -3.50 10.08
CA LEU A 292 -12.04 -3.46 9.03
C LEU A 292 -12.35 -4.86 8.48
N CYS A 293 -11.32 -5.68 8.24
CA CYS A 293 -11.51 -7.07 7.81
C CYS A 293 -12.28 -7.90 8.86
N LYS A 294 -11.96 -7.72 10.15
CA LYS A 294 -12.66 -8.41 11.24
C LYS A 294 -14.12 -7.97 11.36
N LYS A 295 -14.41 -6.67 11.25
CA LYS A 295 -15.77 -6.11 11.36
C LYS A 295 -16.68 -6.59 10.22
N ILE A 296 -16.13 -6.78 9.02
CA ILE A 296 -16.83 -7.38 7.88
C ILE A 296 -17.13 -8.87 8.14
N PHE A 297 -16.18 -9.62 8.70
CA PHE A 297 -16.38 -11.04 9.01
C PHE A 297 -17.42 -11.26 10.12
N PHE A 298 -17.39 -10.46 11.18
CA PHE A 298 -18.35 -10.57 12.29
C PHE A 298 -19.76 -10.08 11.96
N HIS A 299 -19.96 -9.28 10.91
CA HIS A 299 -21.31 -8.98 10.43
C HIS A 299 -21.93 -10.13 9.62
N HIS A 300 -21.14 -11.12 9.20
CA HIS A 300 -21.63 -12.26 8.46
C HIS A 300 -22.10 -13.42 9.35
N ASP A 301 -21.63 -13.46 10.61
CA ASP A 301 -22.07 -14.42 11.62
C ASP A 301 -22.96 -13.71 12.66
N ASN A 302 -24.26 -14.02 12.66
CA ASN A 302 -25.22 -13.57 13.68
C ASN A 302 -24.86 -14.16 15.05
N MET A 303 -23.88 -13.58 15.74
CA MET A 303 -23.56 -13.91 17.12
C MET A 303 -24.55 -13.18 18.04
N THR A 304 -25.35 -13.94 18.78
CA THR A 304 -26.26 -13.40 19.80
C THR A 304 -25.47 -12.90 21.01
N ALA A 305 -25.93 -11.80 21.62
CA ALA A 305 -25.24 -11.03 22.67
C ALA A 305 -24.82 -11.82 23.93
N THR A 306 -25.25 -13.07 24.08
CA THR A 306 -24.96 -13.93 25.23
C THR A 306 -23.60 -14.64 25.15
N ASN A 307 -22.93 -14.66 23.99
CA ASN A 307 -21.62 -15.33 23.81
C ASN A 307 -20.45 -14.35 23.58
N MET A 308 -20.66 -13.05 23.78
CA MET A 308 -19.62 -12.04 23.58
C MET A 308 -18.60 -12.06 24.73
N THR A 309 -17.33 -12.30 24.39
CA THR A 309 -16.20 -12.11 25.30
C THR A 309 -16.05 -10.61 25.64
N PRO A 310 -15.33 -10.24 26.72
CA PRO A 310 -15.04 -8.84 27.04
C PRO A 310 -14.44 -8.06 25.85
N ILE A 311 -13.67 -8.74 24.99
CA ILE A 311 -13.08 -8.18 23.77
C ILE A 311 -14.15 -7.91 22.69
N ASP A 312 -15.15 -8.79 22.54
CA ASP A 312 -16.25 -8.57 21.58
C ASP A 312 -17.11 -7.36 21.99
N LYS A 313 -17.21 -7.09 23.29
CA LYS A 313 -17.82 -5.86 23.82
C LYS A 313 -16.94 -4.63 23.58
N LEU A 314 -15.62 -4.77 23.67
CA LEU A 314 -14.67 -3.68 23.40
C LEU A 314 -14.66 -3.26 21.92
N VAL A 315 -14.65 -4.24 21.01
CA VAL A 315 -14.67 -4.03 19.56
C VAL A 315 -16.02 -3.48 19.06
N SER A 316 -17.12 -3.83 19.73
CA SER A 316 -18.45 -3.31 19.39
C SER A 316 -18.74 -1.93 20.00
N SER A 317 -18.24 -1.64 21.22
CA SER A 317 -18.46 -0.36 21.92
C SER A 317 -17.45 0.74 21.57
N GLY A 318 -16.23 0.39 21.13
CA GLY A 318 -15.17 1.35 20.85
C GLY A 318 -14.62 2.07 22.09
N ASN A 319 -14.92 1.60 23.31
CA ASN A 319 -14.55 2.27 24.54
C ASN A 319 -13.44 1.50 25.28
N TYR A 320 -12.22 2.03 25.26
CA TYR A 320 -11.03 1.39 25.83
C TYR A 320 -10.81 1.71 27.34
N GLN A 321 -11.73 2.42 27.99
CA GLN A 321 -11.57 2.79 29.41
C GLN A 321 -11.72 1.63 30.39
N ASP A 322 -12.26 0.48 29.97
CA ASP A 322 -12.50 -0.68 30.86
C ASP A 322 -11.23 -1.48 31.21
N LEU A 323 -10.06 -1.14 30.64
CA LEU A 323 -8.78 -1.80 30.92
C LEU A 323 -8.00 -1.21 32.11
N LYS A 324 -8.52 -0.17 32.78
CA LYS A 324 -7.78 0.56 33.82
C LYS A 324 -7.91 0.00 35.24
N GLU A 325 -8.74 -1.01 35.47
CA GLU A 325 -8.95 -1.52 36.82
C GLU A 325 -8.45 -2.96 36.96
N ASN A 326 -7.31 -3.05 37.65
CA ASN A 326 -6.65 -4.22 38.24
C ASN A 326 -5.38 -4.70 37.50
N ASP A 327 -4.30 -4.74 38.28
CA ASP A 327 -3.01 -5.41 38.02
C ASP A 327 -1.93 -4.60 37.30
N GLY A 328 -1.38 -3.60 38.01
CA GLY A 328 0.04 -3.53 38.44
C GLY A 328 1.19 -3.67 37.42
N LEU A 329 0.91 -3.72 36.12
CA LEU A 329 1.88 -3.72 35.01
C LEU A 329 1.43 -2.66 34.01
N ASP A 330 2.39 -1.92 33.44
CA ASP A 330 2.12 -0.78 32.57
C ASP A 330 1.20 -1.20 31.40
N SER A 331 0.07 -0.52 31.29
CA SER A 331 -1.05 -0.95 30.42
C SER A 331 -0.65 -1.03 28.95
N GLU A 332 0.37 -0.28 28.53
CA GLU A 332 0.88 -0.30 27.15
C GLU A 332 1.60 -1.62 26.83
N ASP A 333 2.41 -2.17 27.74
CA ASP A 333 3.15 -3.40 27.51
C ASP A 333 2.23 -4.63 27.44
N LYS A 334 1.17 -4.66 28.25
CA LYS A 334 0.12 -5.69 28.17
C LYS A 334 -0.63 -5.61 26.85
N ILE A 335 -0.99 -4.41 26.42
CA ILE A 335 -1.67 -4.18 25.14
C ILE A 335 -0.77 -4.62 23.97
N VAL A 336 0.52 -4.27 23.98
CA VAL A 336 1.50 -4.66 22.95
C VAL A 336 1.75 -6.17 22.93
N GLN A 337 1.88 -6.82 24.10
CA GLN A 337 2.04 -8.27 24.20
C GLN A 337 0.80 -9.03 23.74
N GLU A 338 -0.40 -8.59 24.14
CA GLU A 338 -1.65 -9.19 23.67
C GLU A 338 -1.88 -8.92 22.18
N PHE A 339 -1.49 -7.76 21.65
CA PHE A 339 -1.53 -7.50 20.21
C PHE A 339 -0.60 -8.40 19.43
N THR A 340 0.63 -8.61 19.92
CA THR A 340 1.59 -9.53 19.32
C THR A 340 1.04 -10.96 19.32
N HIS A 341 0.44 -11.38 20.45
CA HIS A 341 -0.22 -12.67 20.57
C HIS A 341 -1.41 -12.84 19.62
N LEU A 342 -2.26 -11.82 19.47
CA LEU A 342 -3.40 -11.83 18.54
C LEU A 342 -2.94 -11.79 17.07
N LEU A 343 -1.87 -11.08 16.75
CA LEU A 343 -1.27 -11.10 15.42
C LEU A 343 -0.82 -12.52 15.07
N ASP A 344 -0.10 -13.17 15.99
CA ASP A 344 0.40 -14.53 15.79
C ASP A 344 -0.73 -15.56 15.75
N LYS A 345 -1.78 -15.39 16.56
CA LYS A 345 -2.97 -16.25 16.52
C LYS A 345 -3.77 -16.05 15.22
N SER A 346 -3.80 -14.82 14.69
CA SER A 346 -4.40 -14.56 13.37
C SER A 346 -3.58 -15.18 12.25
N LYS A 347 -2.25 -15.11 12.30
CA LYS A 347 -1.37 -15.82 11.36
C LYS A 347 -1.63 -17.32 11.42
N GLN A 348 -1.78 -17.90 12.61
CA GLN A 348 -2.11 -19.33 12.77
C GLN A 348 -3.49 -19.70 12.21
N LEU A 349 -4.51 -18.86 12.41
CA LEU A 349 -5.86 -19.07 11.85
C LEU A 349 -5.88 -18.92 10.32
N PHE A 350 -5.10 -17.99 9.75
CA PHE A 350 -4.92 -17.86 8.31
C PHE A 350 -4.06 -18.97 7.69
N ASN A 351 -3.19 -19.62 8.47
CA ASN A 351 -2.40 -20.77 8.03
C ASN A 351 -3.17 -22.11 8.09
N GLY A 352 -4.37 -22.12 8.69
CA GLY A 352 -5.21 -23.31 8.87
C GLY A 352 -6.45 -23.39 7.98
N LEU A 353 -6.63 -22.40 7.09
CA LEU A 353 -7.66 -22.33 6.04
C LEU A 353 -6.98 -22.34 4.68
#